data_AF-A0A497QZG4-F1
#
_entry.id   AF-A0A497QZG4-F1
#
_cell.length_a   1.000
_cell.length_b   1.000
_cell.length_c   1.000
_cell.angle_alpha   90.00
_cell.angle_beta   90.00
_cell.angle_gamma   90.00
#
_symmetry.space_group_name_H-M   'P 1'
#
loop_
_entity.id
_entity.type
_entity.pdbx_description
1 polymer ?
#
loop_
_entity_poly.entity_id
_entity_poly.type
_entity_poly.pdbx_seq_one_letter_code
_entity_poly.pdbx_strand_id
1 'polypeptide(L)'
;MYKIIGAKGNIQNIDNFLDRIKGFSNKNNVAIQVFNADLIYGEKHLISAFEHAKRAIEQKTNTTNSLEMEILLYAAGERQLKLAIPKMGFKKGKSNLAIIVVSKDKKIDKIVENLLSEFN
;
A
#
# COMPACT_ATOMS: atom_id res chain seq x y z
N MET A 1 -2.65 -7.33 -11.56
CA MET A 1 -2.70 -8.35 -10.49
C MET A 1 -2.30 -7.69 -9.18
N TYR A 2 -2.74 -8.22 -8.05
CA TYR A 2 -2.33 -7.72 -6.74
C TYR A 2 -1.97 -8.89 -5.82
N LYS A 3 -1.19 -8.58 -4.78
CA LYS A 3 -0.91 -9.48 -3.67
C LYS A 3 -0.99 -8.68 -2.37
N ILE A 4 -1.61 -9.27 -1.36
CA ILE A 4 -1.69 -8.70 -0.02
C ILE A 4 -0.80 -9.54 0.90
N ILE A 5 0.04 -8.86 1.68
CA ILE A 5 0.96 -9.48 2.64
C ILE A 5 0.83 -8.78 3.99
N GLY A 6 0.99 -9.56 5.06
CA GLY A 6 1.14 -9.07 6.42
C GLY A 6 2.60 -9.14 6.85
N ALA A 7 3.07 -8.11 7.54
CA ALA A 7 4.43 -8.06 8.09
C ALA A 7 4.44 -7.42 9.48
N LYS A 8 5.50 -7.68 10.24
CA LYS A 8 5.80 -6.94 11.48
C LYS A 8 7.11 -6.21 11.27
N GLY A 9 7.13 -4.92 11.60
CA GLY A 9 8.33 -4.08 11.44
C GLY A 9 8.55 -3.20 12.65
N ASN A 10 9.82 -2.81 12.88
CA ASN A 10 10.17 -1.75 13.80
C ASN A 10 10.69 -0.54 13.00
N ILE A 11 9.81 0.40 12.74
CA ILE A 11 10.10 1.54 11.86
C ILE A 11 10.70 2.67 12.69
N GLN A 12 12.01 2.89 12.60
CA GLN A 12 12.68 3.95 13.38
C GLN A 12 12.57 5.33 12.72
N ASN A 13 12.59 5.37 11.39
CA ASN A 13 12.46 6.58 10.58
C ASN A 13 11.47 6.30 9.45
N ILE A 14 10.37 7.06 9.44
CA ILE A 14 9.28 6.88 8.48
C ILE A 14 9.74 7.29 7.07
N ASP A 15 10.44 8.41 6.94
CA ASP A 15 10.88 8.93 5.65
C ASP A 15 11.82 7.95 4.95
N ASN A 16 12.84 7.45 5.66
CA ASN A 16 13.75 6.45 5.10
C ASN A 16 13.01 5.16 4.69
N PHE A 17 12.03 4.71 5.48
CA PHE A 17 11.22 3.55 5.12
C PHE A 17 10.39 3.80 3.86
N LEU A 18 9.74 4.97 3.77
CA LEU A 18 8.97 5.35 2.58
C LEU A 18 9.87 5.51 1.34
N ASP A 19 11.08 6.04 1.49
CA ASP A 19 12.03 6.19 0.38
C ASP A 19 12.52 4.85 -0.14
N ARG A 20 12.78 3.88 0.75
CA ARG A 20 13.09 2.50 0.35
C ARG A 20 11.93 1.85 -0.39
N ILE A 21 10.71 1.98 0.12
CA ILE A 21 9.51 1.45 -0.55
C ILE A 21 9.34 2.09 -1.93
N LYS A 22 9.47 3.42 -2.05
CA LYS A 22 9.41 4.13 -3.34
C LYS A 22 10.50 3.68 -4.29
N GLY A 23 11.74 3.54 -3.81
CA GLY A 23 12.87 3.04 -4.60
C GLY A 23 12.60 1.64 -5.16
N PHE A 24 12.10 0.73 -4.33
CA PHE A 24 11.68 -0.61 -4.75
C PHE A 24 10.54 -0.55 -5.78
N SER A 25 9.52 0.26 -5.51
CA SER A 25 8.35 0.44 -6.36
C SER A 25 8.75 0.86 -7.77
N ASN A 26 9.60 1.89 -7.87
CA ASN A 26 10.09 2.44 -9.13
C ASN A 26 10.97 1.44 -9.89
N LYS A 27 11.90 0.77 -9.19
CA LYS A 27 12.80 -0.22 -9.77
C LYS A 27 12.05 -1.41 -10.39
N ASN A 28 10.95 -1.82 -9.76
CA ASN A 28 10.17 -2.99 -10.19
C ASN A 28 8.90 -2.61 -10.96
N ASN A 29 8.64 -1.32 -11.21
CA ASN A 29 7.44 -0.80 -11.87
C ASN A 29 6.13 -1.37 -11.28
N VAL A 30 6.05 -1.34 -9.95
CA VAL A 30 4.87 -1.77 -9.17
C VAL A 30 4.33 -0.60 -8.36
N ALA A 31 3.07 -0.67 -7.93
CA ALA A 31 2.51 0.21 -6.92
C ALA A 31 2.47 -0.53 -5.58
N ILE A 32 2.92 0.11 -4.51
CA ILE A 32 2.96 -0.47 -3.17
C ILE A 32 2.31 0.51 -2.19
N GLN A 33 1.31 0.03 -1.45
CA GLN A 33 0.74 0.80 -0.34
C GLN A 33 0.89 0.01 0.96
N VAL A 34 1.34 0.70 2.01
CA VAL A 34 1.55 0.15 3.34
C VAL A 34 0.57 0.80 4.32
N PHE A 35 -0.09 -0.02 5.12
CA PHE A 35 -1.10 0.35 6.09
C PHE A 35 -0.70 -0.10 7.50
N ASN A 36 -1.28 0.54 8.51
CA ASN A 36 -1.39 -0.08 9.83
C ASN A 36 -2.36 -1.27 9.74
N ALA A 37 -1.85 -2.49 9.92
CA ALA A 37 -2.66 -3.71 9.82
C ALA A 37 -3.78 -3.76 10.86
N ASP A 38 -3.59 -3.12 12.02
CA ASP A 38 -4.58 -3.13 13.12
C ASP A 38 -5.89 -2.42 12.74
N LEU A 39 -5.88 -1.65 11.64
CA LEU A 39 -7.02 -0.91 11.12
C LEU A 39 -7.59 -1.52 9.83
N ILE A 40 -7.05 -2.66 9.40
CA ILE A 40 -7.52 -3.39 8.23
C ILE A 40 -8.46 -4.52 8.68
N TYR A 41 -9.71 -4.45 8.22
CA TYR A 41 -10.73 -5.47 8.50
C TYR A 41 -10.60 -6.72 7.61
N GLY A 42 -9.39 -7.28 7.53
CA GLY A 42 -9.03 -8.44 6.72
C GLY A 42 -8.78 -8.14 5.23
N GLU A 43 -8.42 -9.18 4.48
CA GLU A 43 -7.99 -9.05 3.07
C GLU A 43 -9.08 -8.43 2.17
N LYS A 44 -10.35 -8.82 2.39
CA LYS A 44 -11.50 -8.30 1.64
C LYS A 44 -11.63 -6.77 1.74
N HIS A 45 -11.19 -6.17 2.84
CA HIS A 45 -11.18 -4.71 2.99
C HIS A 45 -10.25 -4.06 1.95
N LEU A 46 -9.02 -4.56 1.84
CA LEU A 46 -8.03 -4.03 0.87
C LEU A 46 -8.38 -4.39 -0.57
N ILE A 47 -8.97 -5.57 -0.81
CA ILE A 47 -9.47 -5.95 -2.13
C ILE A 47 -10.54 -4.95 -2.59
N SER A 48 -11.51 -4.65 -1.72
CA SER A 48 -12.56 -3.67 -2.05
C SER A 48 -11.96 -2.29 -2.33
N ALA A 49 -11.03 -1.83 -1.50
CA ALA A 49 -10.36 -0.54 -1.71
C ALA A 49 -9.59 -0.50 -3.05
N PHE A 50 -8.90 -1.59 -3.40
CA PHE A 50 -8.21 -1.73 -4.67
C PHE A 50 -9.15 -1.65 -5.87
N GLU A 51 -10.24 -2.41 -5.87
CA GLU A 51 -11.20 -2.41 -6.99
C GLU A 51 -11.84 -1.02 -7.19
N HIS A 52 -12.17 -0.34 -6.09
CA HIS A 52 -12.69 1.03 -6.13
C HIS A 52 -11.66 2.03 -6.68
N ALA A 53 -10.42 1.98 -6.21
CA ALA A 53 -9.33 2.83 -6.68
C ALA A 53 -9.05 2.62 -8.17
N LYS A 54 -8.97 1.36 -8.60
CA LYS A 54 -8.78 0.98 -10.02
C LYS A 54 -9.92 1.54 -10.88
N ARG A 55 -11.18 1.34 -10.46
CA ARG A 55 -12.35 1.88 -11.17
C ARG A 55 -12.32 3.40 -11.27
N ALA A 56 -11.95 4.09 -10.20
CA ALA A 56 -11.87 5.56 -10.20
C ALA A 56 -10.84 6.09 -11.21
N ILE A 57 -9.68 5.44 -11.31
CA ILE A 57 -8.64 5.78 -12.30
C ILE A 57 -9.11 5.49 -13.72
N GLU A 58 -9.73 4.32 -13.95
CA GLU A 58 -10.27 3.94 -15.26
C GLU A 58 -11.35 4.93 -15.75
N GLN A 59 -12.16 5.45 -14.82
CA GLN A 59 -13.22 6.43 -15.08
C GLN A 59 -12.73 7.88 -15.04
N LYS A 60 -11.44 8.13 -14.73
CA LYS A 60 -10.85 9.48 -14.54
C LYS A 60 -11.59 10.32 -13.49
N THR A 61 -12.11 9.67 -12.45
CA THR A 61 -12.75 10.30 -11.29
C THR A 61 -11.90 10.19 -10.02
N ASN A 62 -10.66 9.72 -10.15
CA ASN A 62 -9.70 9.63 -9.06
C ASN A 62 -9.35 11.01 -8.50
N THR A 63 -9.09 11.07 -7.19
CA THR A 63 -8.69 12.33 -6.52
C THR A 63 -7.17 12.47 -6.47
N THR A 64 -6.45 11.35 -6.44
CA THR A 64 -4.99 11.32 -6.30
C THR A 64 -4.30 11.00 -7.62
N ASN A 65 -3.01 11.32 -7.70
CA ASN A 65 -2.21 11.10 -8.91
C ASN A 65 -1.59 9.69 -8.99
N SER A 66 -1.81 8.83 -8.00
CA SER A 66 -1.24 7.49 -7.99
C SER A 66 -2.19 6.46 -7.41
N LEU A 67 -2.05 5.21 -7.86
CA LEU A 67 -2.95 4.12 -7.49
C LEU A 67 -2.84 3.81 -6.00
N GLU A 68 -1.64 3.73 -5.44
CA GLU A 68 -1.39 3.42 -4.03
C GLU A 68 -2.05 4.43 -3.09
N MET A 69 -2.07 5.72 -3.46
CA MET A 69 -2.73 6.78 -2.69
C MET A 69 -4.25 6.73 -2.82
N GLU A 70 -4.77 6.38 -4.00
CA GLU A 70 -6.21 6.21 -4.19
C GLU A 70 -6.73 5.00 -3.40
N ILE A 71 -5.96 3.90 -3.34
CA ILE A 71 -6.28 2.74 -2.49
C ILE A 71 -6.35 3.17 -1.01
N LEU A 72 -5.42 4.02 -0.56
CA LEU A 72 -5.44 4.56 0.80
C LEU A 72 -6.71 5.34 1.11
N LEU A 73 -7.17 6.19 0.18
CA LEU A 73 -8.42 6.94 0.32
C LEU A 73 -9.63 6.01 0.48
N TYR A 74 -9.76 5.02 -0.41
CA TYR A 74 -10.88 4.08 -0.34
C TYR A 74 -10.84 3.19 0.90
N ALA A 75 -9.66 2.71 1.31
CA ALA A 75 -9.50 1.95 2.54
C ALA A 75 -9.87 2.79 3.77
N ALA A 76 -9.54 4.08 3.78
CA ALA A 76 -9.90 4.98 4.86
C ALA A 76 -11.38 5.43 4.84
N GLY A 77 -12.11 5.18 3.75
CA GLY A 77 -13.43 5.77 3.52
C GLY A 77 -13.39 7.29 3.39
N GLU A 78 -12.28 7.84 2.89
CA GLU A 78 -12.00 9.27 2.84
C GLU A 78 -11.80 9.76 1.43
N ARG A 79 -12.00 11.06 1.19
CA ARG A 79 -11.67 11.73 -0.08
C ARG A 79 -10.42 12.59 -0.04
N GLN A 80 -9.81 12.75 1.14
CA GLN A 80 -8.64 13.61 1.33
C GLN A 80 -7.51 12.87 2.04
N LEU A 81 -6.29 12.94 1.50
CA LEU A 81 -5.12 12.28 2.07
C LEU A 81 -4.80 12.77 3.48
N LYS A 82 -5.05 14.06 3.76
CA LYS A 82 -4.87 14.66 5.09
C LYS A 82 -5.70 13.96 6.18
N LEU A 83 -6.84 13.35 5.81
CA LEU A 83 -7.69 12.59 6.74
C LEU A 83 -7.37 11.09 6.69
N ALA A 84 -7.02 10.56 5.53
CA ALA A 84 -6.74 9.14 5.35
C ALA A 84 -5.41 8.69 5.98
N ILE A 85 -4.34 9.48 5.83
CA ILE A 85 -2.99 9.12 6.31
C ILE A 85 -2.96 8.96 7.84
N PRO A 86 -3.48 9.90 8.66
CA PRO A 86 -3.47 9.73 10.12
C PRO A 86 -4.37 8.58 10.59
N LYS A 87 -5.41 8.24 9.81
CA LYS A 87 -6.30 7.12 10.09
C LYS A 87 -5.58 5.81 9.81
N MET A 88 -5.18 5.55 8.56
CA MET A 88 -4.79 4.20 8.11
C MET A 88 -3.27 4.00 7.97
N GLY A 89 -2.47 5.07 8.08
CA GLY A 89 -1.03 5.01 8.00
C GLY A 89 -0.40 4.29 9.20
N PHE A 90 0.78 3.71 8.99
CA PHE A 90 1.58 3.12 10.06
C PHE A 90 2.30 4.20 10.88
N LYS A 91 2.72 3.83 12.09
CA LYS A 91 3.45 4.73 13.01
C LYS A 91 4.89 4.26 13.21
N LYS A 92 5.72 5.19 13.70
CA LYS A 92 7.08 4.90 14.16
C LYS A 92 7.03 3.90 15.31
N GLY A 93 8.03 3.00 15.37
CA GLY A 93 8.16 1.95 16.35
C GLY A 93 7.68 0.59 15.84
N LYS A 94 7.33 -0.31 16.76
CA LYS A 94 6.78 -1.62 16.44
C LYS A 94 5.38 -1.45 15.84
N SER A 95 5.22 -1.92 14.61
CA SER A 95 3.98 -1.80 13.85
C SER A 95 3.66 -3.10 13.13
N ASN A 96 2.39 -3.50 13.20
CA ASN A 96 1.85 -4.52 12.29
C ASN A 96 1.51 -3.83 10.97
N LEU A 97 2.02 -4.35 9.87
CA LEU A 97 1.90 -3.76 8.55
C LEU A 97 1.04 -4.65 7.66
N ALA A 98 0.10 -4.04 6.96
CA ALA A 98 -0.59 -4.68 5.84
C ALA A 98 -0.11 -3.98 4.57
N ILE A 99 0.33 -4.75 3.59
CA ILE A 99 0.92 -4.22 2.37
C ILE A 99 0.15 -4.80 1.19
N ILE A 100 -0.26 -3.94 0.27
CA ILE A 100 -0.76 -4.35 -1.04
C ILE A 100 0.26 -3.98 -2.10
N VAL A 101 0.65 -4.97 -2.89
CA VAL A 101 1.52 -4.82 -4.06
C VAL A 101 0.63 -5.01 -5.29
N VAL A 102 0.67 -4.06 -6.22
CA VAL A 102 -0.05 -4.12 -7.49
C VAL A 102 0.95 -4.08 -8.64
N SER A 103 0.85 -5.05 -9.53
CA SER A 103 1.70 -5.15 -10.71
C SER A 103 0.89 -5.48 -11.96
N LYS A 104 1.37 -5.02 -13.12
CA LYS A 104 0.90 -5.48 -14.43
C LYS A 104 1.59 -6.79 -14.85
N ASP A 105 2.72 -7.14 -14.24
CA ASP A 105 3.47 -8.36 -14.52
C ASP A 105 2.83 -9.57 -13.80
N LYS A 106 2.85 -10.73 -14.45
CA LYS A 106 2.43 -12.02 -13.88
C LYS A 106 3.42 -12.53 -12.83
N LYS A 107 4.65 -12.03 -12.78
CA LYS A 107 5.70 -12.42 -11.82
C LYS A 107 5.57 -11.73 -10.45
N ILE A 108 4.36 -11.38 -10.04
CA ILE A 108 4.12 -10.63 -8.80
C ILE A 108 4.59 -11.38 -7.55
N ASP A 109 4.49 -12.72 -7.53
CA ASP A 109 4.96 -13.51 -6.39
C ASP A 109 6.48 -13.36 -6.19
N LYS A 110 7.27 -13.41 -7.28
CA LYS A 110 8.73 -13.18 -7.22
C LYS A 110 9.08 -11.76 -6.77
N ILE A 111 8.29 -10.76 -7.19
CA ILE A 111 8.48 -9.37 -6.74
C ILE A 111 8.22 -9.26 -5.24
N VAL A 112 7.18 -9.93 -4.73
CA VAL A 112 6.86 -9.96 -3.30
C VAL A 112 7.93 -10.68 -2.50
N GLU A 113 8.50 -11.78 -3.00
CA GLU A 113 9.64 -12.46 -2.37
C GLU A 113 10.87 -11.55 -2.26
N ASN A 114 11.18 -10.80 -3.33
CA ASN A 114 12.27 -9.83 -3.34
C ASN A 114 12.01 -8.69 -2.34
N LEU A 115 10.76 -8.20 -2.26
CA LEU A 115 10.36 -7.17 -1.30
C LEU A 115 10.57 -7.66 0.14
N LEU A 116 10.10 -8.87 0.48
CA LEU A 116 10.29 -9.42 1.82
C LEU A 116 11.78 -9.61 2.14
N SER A 117 12.58 -10.03 1.16
CA SER A 117 14.03 -10.21 1.34
C SER A 117 14.79 -8.90 1.55
N GLU A 118 14.34 -7.81 0.93
CA GLU A 118 14.98 -6.48 1.07
C GLU A 118 14.68 -5.83 2.43
N PHE A 119 13.57 -6.19 3.07
CA PHE A 119 13.09 -5.58 4.32
C PHE A 119 13.20 -6.49 5.55
N ASN A 120 13.76 -7.69 5.40
CA ASN A 120 14.17 -8.56 6.52
C ASN A 120 15.43 -8.05 7.22
#